data_AF-A0A0R3VXD4-F1
#
_entry.id   AF-A0A0R3VXD4-F1
#
_cell.length_a   1.000
_cell.length_b   1.000
_cell.length_c   1.000
_cell.angle_alpha   90.00
_cell.angle_beta   90.00
_cell.angle_gamma   90.00
#
_symmetry.space_group_name_H-M   'P 1'
#
loop_
_entity.id
_entity.type
_entity.pdbx_description
1 polymer ?
#
loop_
_entity_poly.entity_id
_entity_poly.type
_entity_poly.pdbx_seq_one_letter_code
_entity_poly.pdbx_strand_id
1 'polypeptide(L)'
;LLYHYLVQTQSKTADEIEEEYMRLCLLEYSIEATGLPPPITMCTFWRCEKSITDFRLDYFVQWPKWSSSSSLSSSEDYEANASEISCQDLRVNLLVDGGVIRMQSRPLGTWNIEQARASWNIPLTTGDAYQQQHPGVDVSGNIRAKFFLAHGPGTPQPVALQFCRDGGCLPSGAILSLGAESLPGRGGGGYRLTMCKYRLLGDRYFCDPPVPMRAMTQCLSLPSPPSSKAQSFG
;
A
#
# COMPACT_ATOMS: atom_id res chain seq x y z
N LEU A 1 -9.51 3.18 -7.16
CA LEU A 1 -8.89 2.06 -7.91
C LEU A 1 -9.53 2.03 -9.29
N LEU A 2 -8.74 2.09 -10.37
CA LEU A 2 -9.25 2.10 -11.74
C LEU A 2 -9.32 0.65 -12.26
N TYR A 3 -10.50 0.19 -12.65
CA TYR A 3 -10.68 -1.09 -13.31
C TYR A 3 -10.54 -0.88 -14.81
N HIS A 4 -9.50 -1.48 -15.41
CA HIS A 4 -9.33 -1.46 -16.86
C HIS A 4 -9.87 -2.76 -17.44
N TYR A 5 -10.96 -2.65 -18.18
CA TYR A 5 -11.46 -3.74 -19.02
C TYR A 5 -10.84 -3.64 -20.40
N LEU A 6 -10.55 -4.78 -21.01
CA LEU A 6 -10.15 -4.88 -22.40
C LEU A 6 -11.32 -5.50 -23.15
N VAL A 7 -12.03 -4.71 -23.94
CA VAL A 7 -13.07 -5.22 -24.85
C VAL A 7 -12.39 -5.54 -26.18
N GLN A 8 -12.32 -6.83 -26.54
CA GLN A 8 -11.84 -7.24 -27.86
C GLN A 8 -12.94 -6.98 -28.90
N THR A 9 -12.69 -6.07 -29.83
CA THR A 9 -13.54 -5.93 -31.02
C THR A 9 -12.80 -6.56 -32.20
N GLN A 10 -13.30 -7.68 -32.72
CA GLN A 10 -12.79 -8.22 -33.98
C GLN A 10 -13.37 -7.39 -35.13
N SER A 11 -12.54 -6.57 -35.79
CA SER A 11 -12.86 -6.10 -37.12
C SER A 11 -12.33 -7.12 -38.12
N LYS A 12 -13.22 -7.63 -38.98
CA LYS A 12 -12.85 -8.65 -39.98
C LYS A 12 -12.47 -7.92 -41.27
N THR A 13 -11.25 -7.40 -41.32
CA THR A 13 -10.58 -7.01 -42.56
C THR A 13 -9.24 -7.75 -42.65
N ALA A 14 -9.02 -8.36 -43.80
CA ALA A 14 -7.92 -9.27 -44.06
C ALA A 14 -6.56 -8.55 -44.03
N ASP A 15 -5.56 -9.29 -43.57
CA ASP A 15 -4.14 -8.97 -43.36
C ASP A 15 -3.83 -8.06 -42.16
N GLU A 16 -3.17 -8.68 -41.16
CA GLU A 16 -2.77 -8.17 -39.84
C GLU A 16 -3.88 -8.11 -38.77
N ILE A 17 -3.91 -9.11 -37.89
CA ILE A 17 -4.78 -9.13 -36.70
C ILE A 17 -4.15 -8.19 -35.66
N GLU A 18 -4.45 -6.89 -35.74
CA GLU A 18 -4.26 -5.99 -34.61
C GLU A 18 -5.41 -6.23 -33.62
N GLU A 19 -5.12 -6.86 -32.47
CA GLU A 19 -6.08 -6.93 -31.37
C GLU A 19 -6.25 -5.54 -30.74
N GLU A 20 -7.23 -4.78 -31.23
CA GLU A 20 -7.60 -3.50 -30.63
C GLU A 20 -8.51 -3.72 -29.43
N TYR A 21 -7.99 -3.39 -28.23
CA TYR A 21 -8.75 -3.45 -26.99
C TYR A 21 -9.19 -2.05 -26.56
N MET A 22 -10.51 -1.83 -26.46
CA MET A 22 -11.05 -0.58 -25.91
C MET A 22 -11.11 -0.65 -24.38
N ARG A 23 -10.61 0.39 -23.70
CA ARG A 23 -10.70 0.54 -22.25
C ARG A 23 -11.97 1.29 -21.85
N LEU A 24 -12.82 0.66 -21.05
CA LEU A 24 -14.01 1.26 -20.46
C LEU A 24 -13.82 1.38 -18.94
N CYS A 25 -14.22 2.52 -18.37
CA CYS A 25 -14.32 2.69 -16.92
C CYS A 25 -15.76 2.37 -16.49
N LEU A 26 -15.96 1.28 -15.75
CA LEU A 26 -17.31 0.84 -15.35
C LEU A 26 -17.71 1.34 -13.96
N LEU A 27 -16.75 1.38 -13.03
CA LEU A 27 -17.02 1.71 -11.64
C LEU A 27 -15.82 2.42 -11.03
N GLU A 28 -16.09 3.58 -10.45
CA GLU A 28 -15.20 4.27 -9.52
C GLU A 28 -15.88 4.26 -8.14
N TYR A 29 -15.16 3.76 -7.14
CA TYR A 29 -15.67 3.72 -5.77
C TYR A 29 -14.55 4.05 -4.77
N SER A 30 -14.99 4.51 -3.60
CA SER A 30 -14.17 4.72 -2.42
C SER A 30 -14.59 3.76 -1.33
N ILE A 31 -13.64 3.33 -0.50
CA ILE A 31 -13.91 2.51 0.67
C ILE A 31 -13.58 3.29 1.92
N GLU A 32 -14.46 3.18 2.92
CA GLU A 32 -14.13 3.56 4.27
C GLU A 32 -13.41 2.38 4.93
N ALA A 33 -12.12 2.56 5.23
CA ALA A 33 -11.28 1.51 5.78
C ALA A 33 -11.25 1.52 7.33
N THR A 34 -12.28 2.05 7.99
CA THR A 34 -12.33 2.13 9.45
C THR A 34 -12.24 0.75 10.09
N GLY A 35 -11.21 0.52 10.89
CA GLY A 35 -10.99 -0.75 11.58
C GLY A 35 -10.35 -1.85 10.72
N LEU A 36 -10.10 -1.61 9.43
CA LEU A 36 -9.31 -2.52 8.61
C LEU A 36 -7.82 -2.18 8.71
N PRO A 37 -6.94 -3.17 8.97
CA PRO A 37 -5.51 -2.93 9.00
C PRO A 37 -5.02 -2.54 7.60
N PRO A 38 -4.16 -1.52 7.47
CA PRO A 38 -3.66 -1.13 6.17
C PRO A 38 -2.65 -2.16 5.63
N PRO A 39 -2.46 -2.26 4.30
CA PRO A 39 -1.61 -3.29 3.70
C PRO A 39 -0.16 -3.30 4.18
N ILE A 40 0.39 -2.14 4.57
CA ILE A 40 1.74 -2.03 5.11
C ILE A 40 1.71 -1.12 6.35
N THR A 41 1.90 -1.65 7.55
CA THR A 41 2.08 -0.80 8.74
C THR A 41 3.53 -0.35 8.84
N MET A 42 3.74 0.84 9.39
CA MET A 42 5.05 1.50 9.43
C MET A 42 5.26 2.22 10.76
N CYS A 43 6.51 2.32 11.17
CA CYS A 43 6.93 3.16 12.28
C CYS A 43 8.31 3.77 11.98
N THR A 44 8.46 5.08 12.19
CA THR A 44 9.74 5.77 11.99
C THR A 44 10.35 6.22 13.31
N PHE A 45 11.68 6.19 13.37
CA PHE A 45 12.47 6.71 14.48
C PHE A 45 13.56 7.61 13.93
N TRP A 46 13.73 8.75 14.60
CA TRP A 46 14.67 9.79 14.21
C TRP A 46 15.52 10.20 15.40
N ARG A 47 16.83 10.31 15.18
CA ARG A 47 17.76 10.96 16.10
C ARG A 47 18.60 11.95 15.30
N CYS A 48 18.37 13.24 15.55
CA CYS A 48 18.99 14.32 14.80
C CYS A 48 20.04 15.01 15.68
N GLU A 49 21.31 14.83 15.35
CA GLU A 49 22.45 15.49 15.97
C GLU A 49 23.07 16.50 15.00
N LYS A 50 23.99 17.36 15.49
CA LYS A 50 24.57 18.44 14.67
C LYS A 50 25.34 17.96 13.43
N SER A 51 25.93 16.76 13.50
CA SER A 51 26.80 16.21 12.45
C SER A 51 26.27 14.90 11.88
N ILE A 52 25.29 14.28 12.55
CA ILE A 52 24.77 12.96 12.21
C ILE A 52 23.25 12.94 12.40
N THR A 53 22.53 12.39 11.43
CA THR A 53 21.12 12.02 11.57
C THR A 53 20.99 10.51 11.42
N ASP A 54 20.46 9.85 12.45
CA ASP A 54 20.07 8.44 12.37
C ASP A 54 18.57 8.32 12.09
N PHE A 55 18.25 7.46 11.13
CA PHE A 55 16.90 7.14 10.70
C PHE A 55 16.67 5.63 10.82
N ARG A 56 15.49 5.24 11.30
CA ARG A 56 15.00 3.87 11.25
C ARG A 56 13.55 3.86 10.79
N LEU A 57 13.25 2.98 9.83
CA LEU A 57 11.90 2.61 9.43
C LEU A 57 11.70 1.14 9.74
N ASP A 58 10.70 0.82 10.54
CA ASP A 58 10.18 -0.53 10.69
C ASP A 58 8.92 -0.65 9.84
N TYR A 59 8.80 -1.74 9.07
CA TYR A 59 7.61 -2.01 8.25
C TYR A 59 7.13 -3.44 8.45
N PHE A 60 5.82 -3.61 8.33
CA PHE A 60 5.15 -4.91 8.37
C PHE A 60 4.08 -4.94 7.27
N VAL A 61 4.25 -5.85 6.32
CA VAL A 61 3.36 -6.05 5.19
C VAL A 61 2.36 -7.12 5.56
N GLN A 62 1.07 -6.79 5.42
CA GLN A 62 -0.05 -7.69 5.65
C GLN A 62 -1.04 -7.55 4.49
N TRP A 63 -1.04 -8.51 3.58
CA TRP A 63 -1.93 -8.43 2.43
C TRP A 63 -3.37 -8.80 2.80
N PRO A 64 -4.38 -8.16 2.19
CA PRO A 64 -5.76 -8.61 2.32
C PRO A 64 -5.89 -10.07 1.90
N LYS A 65 -6.46 -10.88 2.80
CA LYS A 65 -6.74 -12.30 2.57
C LYS A 65 -8.21 -12.46 2.20
N TRP A 66 -8.53 -13.47 1.40
CA TRP A 66 -9.91 -13.86 1.17
C TRP A 66 -10.47 -14.43 2.48
N SER A 67 -11.63 -13.98 2.95
CA SER A 67 -12.23 -14.59 4.12
C SER A 67 -12.83 -15.94 3.74
N SER A 68 -12.55 -16.99 4.51
CA SER A 68 -13.18 -18.31 4.35
C SER A 68 -14.68 -18.31 4.68
N SER A 69 -15.27 -17.14 4.96
CA SER A 69 -16.69 -16.97 5.31
C SER A 69 -17.60 -16.78 4.10
N SER A 70 -17.06 -16.63 2.89
CA SER A 70 -17.88 -16.77 1.69
C SER A 70 -18.17 -18.26 1.49
N SER A 71 -19.32 -18.70 2.02
CA SER A 71 -19.95 -20.00 1.82
C SER A 71 -20.42 -20.20 0.37
N LEU A 72 -19.55 -19.88 -0.59
CA LEU A 72 -19.69 -20.24 -1.98
C LEU A 72 -18.52 -21.13 -2.38
N SER A 73 -18.94 -22.38 -2.61
CA SER A 73 -18.34 -23.48 -3.35
C SER A 73 -17.04 -24.09 -2.83
N SER A 74 -17.12 -25.42 -2.76
CA SER A 74 -16.08 -26.44 -2.91
C SER A 74 -14.67 -25.92 -3.22
N SER A 75 -13.71 -26.55 -2.55
CA SER A 75 -12.25 -26.47 -2.66
C SER A 75 -11.63 -26.46 -4.06
N GLU A 76 -12.43 -26.54 -5.13
CA GLU A 76 -12.01 -26.55 -6.52
C GLU A 76 -12.07 -25.14 -7.17
N ASP A 77 -12.92 -24.22 -6.68
CA ASP A 77 -13.03 -22.85 -7.23
C ASP A 77 -12.04 -21.85 -6.61
N TYR A 78 -11.44 -22.21 -5.47
CA TYR A 78 -10.39 -21.43 -4.81
C TYR A 78 -9.11 -21.38 -5.66
N GLU A 79 -8.87 -22.43 -6.46
CA GLU A 79 -7.74 -22.54 -7.39
C GLU A 79 -8.01 -21.80 -8.70
N ALA A 80 -9.28 -21.70 -9.15
CA ALA A 80 -9.62 -21.12 -10.45
C ALA A 80 -9.46 -19.59 -10.51
N ASN A 81 -9.50 -18.89 -9.37
CA ASN A 81 -9.29 -17.44 -9.28
C ASN A 81 -7.95 -17.06 -8.62
N ALA A 82 -7.08 -18.03 -8.34
CA ALA A 82 -5.73 -17.81 -7.86
C ALA A 82 -4.84 -17.30 -9.01
N SER A 83 -5.13 -16.11 -9.51
CA SER A 83 -4.16 -15.37 -10.33
C SER A 83 -2.85 -15.29 -9.56
N GLU A 84 -1.75 -15.73 -10.18
CA GLU A 84 -0.42 -15.75 -9.57
C GLU A 84 -0.15 -14.42 -8.86
N ILE A 85 -0.02 -14.48 -7.53
CA ILE A 85 0.24 -13.28 -6.73
C ILE A 85 1.69 -12.89 -6.98
N SER A 86 1.87 -11.70 -7.55
CA SER A 86 3.20 -11.12 -7.77
C SER A 86 3.27 -9.73 -7.14
N CYS A 87 4.34 -9.48 -6.42
CA CYS A 87 4.61 -8.19 -5.80
C CYS A 87 5.85 -7.59 -6.43
N GLN A 88 5.76 -6.32 -6.82
CA GLN A 88 6.95 -5.52 -7.09
C GLN A 88 7.70 -5.26 -5.79
N ASP A 89 8.99 -4.95 -5.91
CA ASP A 89 9.79 -4.51 -4.79
C ASP A 89 9.17 -3.27 -4.12
N LEU A 90 9.25 -3.23 -2.79
CA LEU A 90 8.87 -2.07 -2.01
C LEU A 90 9.93 -0.99 -2.17
N ARG A 91 9.57 0.09 -2.85
CA ARG A 91 10.42 1.26 -3.00
C ARG A 91 10.19 2.20 -1.83
N VAL A 92 11.27 2.58 -1.15
CA VAL A 92 11.23 3.52 -0.03
C VAL A 92 12.07 4.73 -0.38
N ASN A 93 11.52 5.92 -0.21
CA ASN A 93 12.20 7.20 -0.47
C ASN A 93 12.13 8.09 0.74
N LEU A 94 13.25 8.69 1.11
CA LEU A 94 13.34 9.65 2.21
C LEU A 94 14.13 10.88 1.77
N LEU A 95 13.58 12.06 2.06
CA LEU A 95 14.30 13.32 1.91
C LEU A 95 15.09 13.62 3.19
N VAL A 96 16.34 14.06 3.03
CA VAL A 96 17.21 14.40 4.16
C VAL A 96 17.90 15.73 3.87
N ASP A 97 17.73 16.69 4.76
CA ASP A 97 18.34 18.02 4.71
C ASP A 97 19.73 18.04 5.39
N GLY A 98 20.33 19.23 5.48
CA GLY A 98 21.59 19.44 6.20
C GLY A 98 22.88 19.09 5.44
N GLY A 99 22.80 18.94 4.11
CA GLY A 99 23.97 18.73 3.25
C GLY A 99 24.66 17.41 3.54
N VAL A 100 24.01 16.30 3.23
CA VAL A 100 24.55 14.95 3.46
C VAL A 100 25.85 14.75 2.67
N ILE A 101 26.94 14.56 3.39
CA ILE A 101 28.27 14.27 2.86
C ILE A 101 28.42 12.77 2.60
N ARG A 102 27.81 11.95 3.46
CA ARG A 102 27.92 10.49 3.39
C ARG A 102 26.67 9.84 3.96
N MET A 103 26.24 8.75 3.34
CA MET A 103 25.18 7.89 3.82
C MET A 103 25.73 6.49 4.11
N GLN A 104 25.32 5.90 5.22
CA GLN A 104 25.49 4.48 5.51
C GLN A 104 24.13 3.88 5.81
N SER A 105 23.74 2.79 5.15
CA SER A 105 22.44 2.18 5.43
C SER A 105 22.46 0.66 5.39
N ARG A 106 21.47 0.06 6.05
CA ARG A 106 21.13 -1.35 6.03
C ARG A 106 19.61 -1.50 5.91
N PRO A 107 19.08 -2.14 4.87
CA PRO A 107 19.76 -2.65 3.68
C PRO A 107 20.46 -1.54 2.87
N LEU A 108 21.25 -1.93 1.87
CA LEU A 108 21.97 -0.98 1.03
C LEU A 108 20.98 -0.08 0.31
N GLY A 109 21.17 1.23 0.47
CA GLY A 109 20.39 2.27 -0.18
C GLY A 109 21.27 3.15 -1.06
N THR A 110 20.62 3.91 -1.91
CA THR A 110 21.27 4.88 -2.80
C THR A 110 21.00 6.29 -2.31
N TRP A 111 22.00 7.16 -2.38
CA TRP A 111 21.88 8.57 -2.07
C TRP A 111 21.96 9.39 -3.35
N ASN A 112 20.93 10.19 -3.63
CA ASN A 112 20.91 11.17 -4.69
C ASN A 112 21.11 12.57 -4.10
N ILE A 113 22.25 13.19 -4.42
CA ILE A 113 22.62 14.50 -3.90
C ILE A 113 21.80 15.65 -4.49
N GLU A 114 21.41 15.57 -5.78
CA GLU A 114 20.65 16.62 -6.47
C GLU A 114 19.24 16.77 -5.89
N GLN A 115 18.65 15.64 -5.48
CA GLN A 115 17.31 15.58 -4.91
C GLN A 115 17.30 15.51 -3.39
N ALA A 116 18.48 15.51 -2.75
CA ALA A 116 18.66 15.28 -1.31
C ALA A 116 17.85 14.05 -0.82
N ARG A 117 17.94 12.94 -1.57
CA ARG A 117 17.04 11.79 -1.45
C ARG A 117 17.79 10.48 -1.24
N ALA A 118 17.43 9.78 -0.17
CA ALA A 118 17.80 8.39 0.05
C ALA A 118 16.73 7.46 -0.51
N SER A 119 17.13 6.40 -1.21
CA SER A 119 16.21 5.44 -1.83
C SER A 119 16.62 3.99 -1.54
N TRP A 120 15.65 3.13 -1.22
CA TRP A 120 15.82 1.69 -1.05
C TRP A 120 14.82 0.93 -1.90
N ASN A 121 15.23 -0.26 -2.33
CA ASN A 121 14.37 -1.18 -3.06
C ASN A 121 14.39 -2.53 -2.33
N ILE A 122 13.27 -2.89 -1.70
CA ILE A 122 13.17 -4.05 -0.82
C ILE A 122 12.37 -5.14 -1.54
N PRO A 123 12.98 -6.30 -1.85
CA PRO A 123 12.24 -7.43 -2.40
C PRO A 123 11.13 -7.88 -1.46
N LEU A 124 9.89 -7.85 -1.93
CA LEU A 124 8.74 -8.35 -1.18
C LEU A 124 8.50 -9.86 -1.40
N THR A 125 9.25 -10.46 -2.30
CA THR A 125 9.14 -11.87 -2.72
C THR A 125 10.17 -12.79 -2.07
N THR A 126 11.17 -12.25 -1.36
CA THR A 126 12.31 -13.01 -0.84
C THR A 126 12.16 -13.26 0.65
N GLY A 127 11.42 -14.31 1.00
CA GLY A 127 11.66 -15.03 2.25
C GLY A 127 12.59 -16.19 1.94
N ASP A 128 13.77 -16.22 2.58
CA ASP A 128 14.61 -17.41 2.62
C ASP A 128 13.74 -18.64 2.97
N ALA A 129 14.11 -19.79 2.40
CA ALA A 129 13.34 -21.02 2.24
C ALA A 129 12.78 -21.71 3.51
N TYR A 130 12.71 -21.03 4.66
CA TYR A 130 12.22 -21.57 5.93
C TYR A 130 10.94 -20.89 6.48
N GLN A 131 10.38 -19.87 5.80
CA GLN A 131 9.11 -19.24 6.22
C GLN A 131 7.96 -19.38 5.21
N GLN A 132 8.16 -20.13 4.12
CA GLN A 132 7.13 -20.41 3.12
C GLN A 132 6.18 -21.51 3.62
N GLN A 133 5.28 -21.18 4.56
CA GLN A 133 4.15 -22.07 4.88
C GLN A 133 2.83 -21.62 4.25
N HIS A 134 2.72 -20.37 3.76
CA HIS A 134 1.48 -19.90 3.10
C HIS A 134 1.76 -18.88 1.98
N PRO A 135 1.17 -19.03 0.77
CA PRO A 135 1.18 -17.99 -0.26
C PRO A 135 0.34 -16.79 0.23
N GLY A 136 1.00 -15.65 0.47
CA GLY A 136 0.40 -14.46 1.09
C GLY A 136 1.14 -13.93 2.32
N VAL A 137 2.46 -14.10 2.35
CA VAL A 137 3.38 -13.90 3.49
C VAL A 137 3.24 -12.52 4.16
N ASP A 138 3.15 -12.55 5.49
CA ASP A 138 3.34 -11.39 6.37
C ASP A 138 4.85 -11.08 6.42
N VAL A 139 5.31 -10.07 5.66
CA VAL A 139 6.74 -9.72 5.55
C VAL A 139 7.04 -8.58 6.51
N SER A 140 7.96 -8.80 7.44
CA SER A 140 8.46 -7.75 8.34
C SER A 140 9.90 -7.41 8.04
N GLY A 141 10.30 -6.15 8.24
CA GLY A 141 11.68 -5.74 8.09
C GLY A 141 11.96 -4.36 8.64
N ASN A 142 13.23 -3.96 8.57
CA ASN A 142 13.65 -2.61 8.93
C ASN A 142 14.70 -2.05 7.98
N ILE A 143 14.66 -0.72 7.84
CA ILE A 143 15.69 0.08 7.18
C ILE A 143 16.31 0.94 8.25
N ARG A 144 17.64 0.90 8.37
CA ARG A 144 18.43 1.77 9.23
C ARG A 144 19.41 2.55 8.38
N ALA A 145 19.46 3.86 8.59
CA ALA A 145 20.35 4.74 7.86
C ALA A 145 20.99 5.75 8.80
N LYS A 146 22.25 6.08 8.51
CA LYS A 146 23.04 7.10 9.18
C LYS A 146 23.54 8.08 8.12
N PHE A 147 23.18 9.34 8.29
CA PHE A 147 23.54 10.43 7.40
C PHE A 147 24.55 11.33 8.10
N PHE A 148 25.70 11.54 7.48
CA PHE A 148 26.72 12.48 7.95
C PHE A 148 26.48 13.82 7.28
N LEU A 149 26.27 14.87 8.06
CA LEU A 149 25.82 16.19 7.60
C LEU A 149 26.96 17.21 7.62
N ALA A 150 26.97 18.11 6.64
CA ALA A 150 27.81 19.31 6.65
C ALA A 150 27.20 20.43 7.51
N HIS A 151 25.87 20.55 7.48
CA HIS A 151 25.11 21.63 8.10
C HIS A 151 23.91 21.05 8.86
N GLY A 152 24.15 20.36 9.97
CA GLY A 152 23.06 19.85 10.80
C GLY A 152 22.57 20.84 11.87
N PRO A 153 21.58 20.46 12.68
CA PRO A 153 20.92 19.15 12.68
C PRO A 153 19.95 18.98 11.50
N GLY A 154 19.75 17.74 11.06
CA GLY A 154 18.70 17.43 10.08
C GLY A 154 17.30 17.54 10.70
N THR A 155 16.30 17.77 9.87
CA THR A 155 14.89 17.82 10.26
C THR A 155 14.23 16.48 9.93
N PRO A 156 13.48 15.85 10.85
CA PRO A 156 12.67 14.68 10.54
C PRO A 156 11.67 15.00 9.41
N GLN A 157 11.64 14.16 8.38
CA GLN A 157 10.74 14.31 7.22
C GLN A 157 9.88 13.05 7.03
N PRO A 158 8.72 13.15 6.37
CA PRO A 158 7.93 11.99 6.00
C PRO A 158 8.71 11.05 5.07
N VAL A 159 8.58 9.75 5.29
CA VAL A 159 9.09 8.71 4.38
C VAL A 159 7.98 8.26 3.44
N ALA A 160 8.31 8.10 2.16
CA ALA A 160 7.38 7.70 1.10
C ALA A 160 7.65 6.27 0.64
N LEU A 161 6.60 5.44 0.58
CA LEU A 161 6.64 4.07 0.11
C LEU A 161 5.87 3.95 -1.20
N GLN A 162 6.36 3.10 -2.09
CA GLN A 162 5.67 2.70 -3.31
C GLN A 162 5.69 1.18 -3.47
N PHE A 163 4.53 0.60 -3.75
CA PHE A 163 4.38 -0.83 -4.00
C PHE A 163 3.26 -1.11 -5.00
N CYS A 164 3.37 -2.25 -5.67
CA CYS A 164 2.35 -2.79 -6.56
C CYS A 164 2.24 -4.29 -6.33
N ARG A 165 1.02 -4.78 -6.09
CA ARG A 165 0.71 -6.21 -6.01
C ARG A 165 -0.34 -6.55 -7.07
N ASP A 166 0.00 -7.50 -7.93
CA ASP A 166 -0.88 -8.10 -8.92
C ASP A 166 -1.45 -9.42 -8.38
N GLY A 167 -2.72 -9.70 -8.69
CA GLY A 167 -3.44 -10.86 -8.16
C GLY A 167 -3.95 -10.64 -6.73
N GLY A 168 -4.62 -11.63 -6.15
CA GLY A 168 -5.11 -11.64 -4.75
C GLY A 168 -6.30 -10.73 -4.43
N CYS A 169 -6.76 -10.76 -3.16
CA CYS A 169 -7.91 -9.97 -2.68
C CYS A 169 -7.63 -8.46 -2.66
N LEU A 170 -8.63 -7.64 -3.00
CA LEU A 170 -8.60 -6.20 -2.77
C LEU A 170 -8.96 -5.89 -1.32
N PRO A 171 -8.48 -4.77 -0.73
CA PRO A 171 -8.92 -4.34 0.60
C PRO A 171 -10.43 -4.16 0.72
N SER A 172 -11.13 -3.87 -0.39
CA SER A 172 -12.58 -3.75 -0.44
C SER A 172 -13.33 -5.09 -0.44
N GLY A 173 -12.63 -6.22 -0.64
CA GLY A 173 -13.26 -7.52 -0.88
C GLY A 173 -14.08 -7.59 -2.17
N ALA A 174 -13.94 -6.62 -3.07
CA ALA A 174 -14.76 -6.55 -4.28
C ALA A 174 -14.36 -7.65 -5.27
N ILE A 175 -15.37 -8.33 -5.80
CA ILE A 175 -15.22 -9.41 -6.77
C ILE A 175 -16.02 -9.03 -8.00
N LEU A 176 -15.43 -9.20 -9.17
CA LEU A 176 -16.13 -9.08 -10.43
C LEU A 176 -16.64 -10.45 -10.90
N SER A 177 -17.93 -10.54 -11.19
CA SER A 177 -18.54 -11.70 -11.83
C SER A 177 -19.47 -11.26 -12.96
N LEU A 178 -19.64 -12.11 -13.97
CA LEU A 178 -20.71 -11.95 -14.96
C LEU A 178 -21.99 -12.54 -14.39
N GLY A 179 -23.08 -11.76 -14.38
CA GLY A 179 -24.37 -12.24 -13.89
C GLY A 179 -24.92 -13.36 -14.78
N ALA A 180 -25.33 -14.48 -14.17
CA ALA A 180 -25.93 -15.64 -14.85
C ALA A 180 -27.41 -15.43 -15.25
N GLU A 181 -27.94 -14.22 -15.09
CA GLU A 181 -29.31 -13.84 -15.43
C GLU A 181 -29.47 -13.67 -16.95
N SER A 182 -29.34 -14.77 -17.66
CA SER A 182 -29.95 -14.95 -18.98
C SER A 182 -30.55 -16.35 -19.03
N LEU A 183 -31.67 -16.45 -18.29
CA LEU A 183 -32.80 -17.37 -18.38
C LEU A 183 -32.55 -18.82 -18.87
N PRO A 184 -33.00 -19.86 -18.13
CA PRO A 184 -33.03 -21.21 -18.65
C PRO A 184 -33.98 -21.30 -19.85
N GLY A 185 -33.43 -21.64 -21.03
CA GLY A 185 -34.20 -21.90 -22.25
C GLY A 185 -33.91 -21.01 -23.46
N ARG A 186 -33.11 -19.94 -23.31
CA ARG A 186 -32.59 -19.18 -24.47
C ARG A 186 -31.15 -18.75 -24.19
N GLY A 187 -30.21 -19.41 -24.88
CA GLY A 187 -28.77 -19.13 -24.96
C GLY A 187 -28.28 -17.98 -24.08
N GLY A 188 -27.88 -18.32 -22.86
CA GLY A 188 -27.42 -17.34 -21.89
C GLY A 188 -26.13 -16.63 -22.32
N GLY A 189 -26.16 -15.30 -22.26
CA GLY A 189 -25.03 -14.36 -22.25
C GLY A 189 -23.97 -14.53 -23.34
N GLY A 190 -24.08 -13.77 -24.44
CA GLY A 190 -23.07 -13.72 -25.51
C GLY A 190 -21.69 -13.13 -25.13
N TYR A 191 -21.40 -12.99 -23.84
CA TYR A 191 -20.16 -12.42 -23.32
C TYR A 191 -19.49 -13.42 -22.38
N ARG A 192 -18.18 -13.62 -22.53
CA ARG A 192 -17.34 -14.35 -21.59
C ARG A 192 -16.30 -13.41 -20.99
N LEU A 193 -16.02 -13.58 -19.69
CA LEU A 193 -14.91 -12.90 -19.04
C LEU A 193 -13.63 -13.69 -19.37
N THR A 194 -12.75 -13.10 -20.16
CA THR A 194 -11.50 -13.75 -20.59
C THR A 194 -10.39 -13.62 -19.56
N MET A 195 -10.35 -12.50 -18.84
CA MET A 195 -9.37 -12.22 -17.80
C MET A 195 -9.97 -11.28 -16.76
N CYS A 196 -9.69 -11.54 -15.49
CA CYS A 196 -9.95 -10.61 -14.39
C CYS A 196 -8.66 -10.35 -13.63
N LYS A 197 -8.13 -9.12 -13.71
CA LYS A 197 -6.89 -8.74 -13.03
C LYS A 197 -7.20 -7.82 -11.85
N TYR A 198 -6.82 -8.27 -10.66
CA TYR A 198 -6.81 -7.44 -9.46
C TYR A 198 -5.40 -6.86 -9.27
N ARG A 199 -5.35 -5.56 -8.97
CA ARG A 199 -4.09 -4.84 -8.74
C ARG A 199 -4.27 -3.87 -7.58
N LEU A 200 -3.36 -3.97 -6.60
CA LEU A 200 -3.27 -3.05 -5.48
C LEU A 200 -2.04 -2.17 -5.65
N LEU A 201 -2.24 -0.85 -5.62
CA LEU A 201 -1.19 0.16 -5.75
C LEU A 201 -1.15 1.02 -4.49
N GLY A 202 0.05 1.23 -3.96
CA GLY A 202 0.31 2.31 -3.01
C GLY A 202 1.32 3.25 -3.63
N ASP A 203 0.88 4.39 -4.19
CA ASP A 203 1.74 5.41 -4.80
C ASP A 203 1.97 6.62 -3.87
N ARG A 204 1.03 6.87 -2.97
CA ARG A 204 1.00 7.96 -1.98
C ARG A 204 0.95 7.40 -0.56
N TYR A 205 1.86 6.49 -0.26
CA TYR A 205 1.91 5.83 1.04
C TYR A 205 3.00 6.48 1.91
N PHE A 206 2.61 7.22 2.94
CA PHE A 206 3.54 8.03 3.74
C PHE A 206 3.53 7.64 5.22
N CYS A 207 4.69 7.70 5.86
CA CYS A 207 4.81 7.66 7.32
C CYS A 207 5.42 8.98 7.79
N ASP A 208 4.65 9.75 8.56
CA ASP A 208 5.14 10.98 9.17
C ASP A 208 6.16 10.67 10.28
N PRO A 209 7.12 11.57 10.50
CA PRO A 209 8.04 11.45 11.61
C PRO A 209 7.30 11.59 12.95
N PRO A 210 7.79 10.97 14.03
CA PRO A 210 7.21 11.15 15.35
C PRO A 210 7.28 12.62 15.77
N VAL A 211 6.13 13.17 16.16
CA VAL A 211 6.03 14.56 16.62
C VAL A 211 6.74 14.69 17.97
N PRO A 212 7.67 15.64 18.14
CA PRO A 212 8.28 15.91 19.43
C PRO A 212 7.19 16.26 20.46
N MET A 213 7.16 15.61 21.63
CA MET A 213 6.13 15.80 22.65
C MET A 213 5.90 17.27 23.08
N ARG A 214 6.86 18.18 22.83
CA ARG A 214 6.70 19.63 23.08
C ARG A 214 5.59 20.28 22.24
N ALA A 215 5.21 19.73 21.09
CA ALA A 215 4.13 20.27 20.26
C ALA A 215 2.74 19.78 20.70
N MET A 216 2.64 18.66 21.42
CA MET A 216 1.34 18.14 21.89
C MET A 216 0.73 19.00 23.01
N THR A 217 1.55 19.75 23.75
CA THR A 217 1.07 20.64 24.82
C THR A 217 0.39 21.92 24.33
N GLN A 218 0.46 22.24 23.02
CA GLN A 218 -0.27 23.38 22.44
C GLN A 218 -1.65 23.01 21.88
N CYS A 219 -1.92 21.73 21.60
CA CYS A 219 -3.21 21.30 21.05
C CYS A 219 -4.22 20.79 22.09
N LEU A 220 -3.81 20.64 23.35
CA LEU A 220 -4.71 20.27 24.45
C LEU A 220 -4.79 21.40 25.48
N SER A 221 -5.42 22.52 25.09
CA SER A 221 -6.05 23.36 26.10
C SER A 221 -7.16 22.55 26.77
N LEU A 222 -6.89 21.97 27.94
CA LEU A 222 -7.93 21.40 28.78
C LEU A 222 -9.02 22.47 28.97
N PRO A 223 -10.29 22.20 28.66
CA PRO A 223 -11.37 23.08 29.06
C PRO A 223 -11.38 23.14 30.59
N SER A 224 -11.24 24.34 31.14
CA SER A 224 -11.44 24.58 32.57
C SER A 224 -12.86 24.14 32.96
N PRO A 225 -13.04 23.46 34.10
CA PRO A 225 -14.36 23.06 34.55
C PRO A 225 -15.23 24.31 34.78
N PRO A 226 -16.51 24.29 34.39
CA PRO A 226 -17.40 25.42 34.68
C PRO A 226 -17.56 25.57 36.19
N SER A 227 -17.37 26.79 36.70
CA SER A 227 -17.64 27.10 38.10
C SER A 227 -19.14 26.94 38.35
N SER A 228 -19.54 25.88 39.05
CA SER A 228 -20.90 25.77 39.57
C SER A 228 -21.09 26.84 40.65
N LYS A 229 -21.77 27.93 40.30
CA LYS A 229 -22.45 28.77 41.29
C LYS A 229 -23.60 27.94 41.86
N ALA A 230 -23.44 27.49 43.10
CA ALA A 230 -24.55 26.94 43.87
C ALA A 230 -25.63 28.02 44.02
N GLN A 231 -26.79 27.82 43.40
CA GLN A 231 -28.01 28.53 43.74
C GLN A 231 -28.56 27.92 45.03
N SER A 232 -28.53 28.69 46.11
CA SER A 232 -29.31 28.39 47.31
C SER A 232 -30.79 28.62 47.01
N PHE A 233 -31.60 27.58 47.11
CA PHE A 233 -33.05 27.74 47.22
C PHE A 233 -33.40 28.01 48.68
N GLY A 234 -34.11 29.12 48.91
CA GLY A 234 -34.94 29.36 50.08
C GLY A 234 -36.38 29.00 49.80
#